data_AF-A0A4U6SRL6-F1
#
_entry.id   AF-A0A4U6SRL6-F1
#
_cell.length_a   1.000
_cell.length_b   1.000
_cell.length_c   1.000
_cell.angle_alpha   90.00
_cell.angle_beta   90.00
_cell.angle_gamma   90.00
#
_symmetry.space_group_name_H-M   'P 1'
#
loop_
_entity.id
_entity.type
_entity.pdbx_description
1 polymer ?
#
loop_
_entity_poly.entity_id
_entity_poly.type
_entity_poly.pdbx_seq_one_letter_code
_entity_poly.pdbx_strand_id
1 'polypeptide(L)'
;MNATLVLPELDTNSFWHDKSGFVDIYDVPHFINSLKYDVRIVMSVPKITAQGKTKKLRAYKIDPPRDAPVTWYRTTALEKIRKYGAIHLTPFSHRLAEEIDDPELQRLRCRVNYHALRFKSNIMKTSSDIVNKLRSEGHFMSIHLRFELDMLAYAGCVDIFTPKEREILLKYRADHFPEKSLVSKERRLIGKCPLTPEEVGLILRAMGFDNTTRIYLASGKLFGGERFMKIFKDMFPRLENHSMVGSGKLEETRGLAGSAVDYMVCLLSDIFIPTYDGPSNFANNLMGHRLYNGFRTTITPNRKAIAPIFMDREEGRASGFEERVRQVMFNTHFGAPHKRNHPESFYTNSWPECFCQTKARNHADQCPPDSLNDVLVSQFQDKEDTEVEATNQTDSTSQTEELADGTGLATV
;
A
#
# COMPACT_ATOMS: atom_id res chain seq x y z
N MET A 1 26.78 -10.62 -0.14
CA MET A 1 26.83 -10.61 -1.62
C MET A 1 27.79 -9.55 -2.18
N ASN A 2 28.04 -8.43 -1.47
CA ASN A 2 28.82 -7.29 -1.97
C ASN A 2 28.34 -6.82 -3.36
N ALA A 3 27.02 -6.64 -3.47
CA ALA A 3 26.35 -6.25 -4.70
C ALA A 3 25.78 -4.83 -4.54
N THR A 4 25.61 -4.14 -5.67
CA THR A 4 24.95 -2.83 -5.74
C THR A 4 23.52 -3.02 -6.22
N LEU A 5 22.55 -2.40 -5.55
CA LEU A 5 21.16 -2.37 -5.99
C LEU A 5 21.01 -1.32 -7.09
N VAL A 6 20.48 -1.72 -8.24
CA VAL A 6 19.97 -0.77 -9.23
C VAL A 6 18.51 -0.49 -8.89
N LEU A 7 18.07 0.76 -8.99
CA LEU A 7 16.66 1.11 -8.74
C LEU A 7 15.73 0.17 -9.50
N PRO A 8 14.67 -0.33 -8.84
CA PRO A 8 13.78 -1.30 -9.44
C PRO A 8 12.97 -0.67 -10.58
N GLU A 9 12.60 -1.50 -11.55
CA GLU A 9 11.64 -1.16 -12.59
C GLU A 9 10.25 -1.62 -12.12
N LEU A 10 9.25 -0.74 -12.19
CA LEU A 10 7.87 -1.14 -11.96
C LEU A 10 7.35 -1.85 -13.20
N ASP A 11 6.56 -2.91 -13.01
CA ASP A 11 5.94 -3.63 -14.12
C ASP A 11 4.78 -2.79 -14.69
N THR A 12 5.07 -2.09 -15.78
CA THR A 12 4.14 -1.22 -16.51
C THR A 12 3.18 -1.99 -17.43
N ASN A 13 3.44 -3.28 -17.71
CA ASN A 13 2.85 -3.98 -18.85
C ASN A 13 1.72 -4.94 -18.49
N SER A 14 1.70 -5.48 -17.27
CA SER A 14 0.89 -6.67 -16.99
C SER A 14 -0.60 -6.40 -16.74
N PHE A 15 -0.96 -5.32 -16.02
CA PHE A 15 -2.37 -5.09 -15.62
C PHE A 15 -2.79 -3.61 -15.60
N TRP A 16 -1.87 -2.70 -15.31
CA TRP A 16 -2.20 -1.29 -15.03
C TRP A 16 -2.06 -0.37 -16.24
N HIS A 17 -1.36 -0.82 -17.30
CA HIS A 17 -1.09 -0.06 -18.53
C HIS A 17 -0.61 1.39 -18.25
N ASP A 18 0.19 1.55 -17.20
CA ASP A 18 0.70 2.83 -16.71
C ASP A 18 2.20 2.93 -17.03
N LYS A 19 2.68 4.10 -17.46
CA LYS A 19 4.08 4.29 -17.88
C LYS A 19 5.00 4.76 -16.74
N SER A 20 4.46 5.01 -15.55
CA SER A 20 5.20 5.54 -14.41
C SER A 20 6.18 4.49 -13.87
N GLY A 21 7.43 4.88 -13.72
CA GLY A 21 8.48 4.08 -13.09
C GLY A 21 8.60 4.34 -11.60
N PHE A 22 9.53 3.65 -10.95
CA PHE A 22 9.83 3.84 -9.53
C PHE A 22 10.18 5.31 -9.20
N VAL A 23 10.94 5.95 -10.09
CA VAL A 23 11.37 7.34 -9.98
C VAL A 23 10.22 8.34 -10.10
N ASP A 24 9.07 7.93 -10.63
CA ASP A 24 7.88 8.78 -10.80
C ASP A 24 7.02 8.80 -9.53
N ILE A 25 7.08 7.72 -8.74
CA ILE A 25 6.21 7.48 -7.58
C ILE A 25 6.93 7.74 -6.26
N TYR A 26 8.19 7.35 -6.14
CA TYR A 26 8.95 7.41 -4.88
C TYR A 26 9.96 8.55 -4.85
N ASP A 27 10.25 9.04 -3.64
CA ASP A 27 11.35 9.96 -3.34
C ASP A 27 12.68 9.21 -3.38
N VAL A 28 13.30 9.19 -4.56
CA VAL A 28 14.56 8.49 -4.82
C VAL A 28 15.73 9.04 -3.99
N PRO A 29 15.95 10.37 -3.89
CA PRO A 29 16.98 10.91 -3.01
C PRO A 29 16.84 10.44 -1.56
N HIS A 30 15.62 10.47 -1.00
CA HIS A 30 15.35 9.97 0.34
C HIS A 30 15.62 8.47 0.46
N PHE A 31 15.17 7.67 -0.50
CA PHE A 31 15.38 6.22 -0.53
C PHE A 31 16.87 5.85 -0.52
N ILE A 32 17.68 6.51 -1.35
CA ILE A 32 19.13 6.28 -1.42
C ILE A 32 19.81 6.72 -0.13
N ASN A 33 19.48 7.91 0.39
CA ASN A 33 20.11 8.42 1.62
C ASN A 33 19.75 7.58 2.85
N SER A 34 18.50 7.10 2.94
CA SER A 34 18.01 6.27 4.05
C SER A 34 18.71 4.92 4.16
N LEU A 35 19.24 4.40 3.04
CA LEU A 35 19.86 3.07 2.96
C LEU A 35 21.36 3.12 2.70
N LYS A 36 21.99 4.30 2.71
CA LYS A 36 23.39 4.50 2.27
C LYS A 36 24.42 3.67 3.05
N TYR A 37 24.12 3.32 4.29
CA TYR A 37 24.99 2.48 5.14
C TYR A 37 24.65 0.98 5.05
N ASP A 38 23.49 0.63 4.52
CA ASP A 38 23.02 -0.76 4.42
C ASP A 38 23.30 -1.35 3.03
N VAL A 39 22.97 -0.59 1.97
CA VAL A 39 23.06 -1.04 0.57
C VAL A 39 23.50 0.12 -0.32
N ARG A 40 24.50 -0.13 -1.17
CA ARG A 40 24.85 0.82 -2.24
C ARG A 40 23.79 0.78 -3.33
N ILE A 41 23.19 1.93 -3.63
CA ILE A 41 22.12 2.07 -4.62
C ILE A 41 22.57 2.97 -5.77
N VAL A 42 22.24 2.59 -7.01
CA VAL A 42 22.48 3.39 -8.22
C VAL A 42 21.21 3.46 -9.08
N MET A 43 21.06 4.54 -9.85
CA MET A 43 19.85 4.76 -10.67
C MET A 43 19.79 3.88 -11.91
N SER A 44 20.92 3.44 -12.45
CA SER A 44 20.96 2.63 -13.67
C SER A 44 22.18 1.71 -13.69
N VAL A 45 22.06 0.61 -14.44
CA VAL A 45 23.18 -0.29 -14.71
C VAL A 45 24.33 0.49 -15.38
N PRO A 46 25.58 0.36 -14.90
CA PRO A 46 26.70 1.11 -15.46
C PRO A 46 26.96 0.76 -16.93
N LYS A 47 27.45 1.75 -17.67
CA LYS A 47 27.99 1.56 -19.02
C LYS A 47 29.42 1.03 -18.89
N ILE A 48 29.76 -0.02 -19.64
CA ILE A 48 31.10 -0.59 -19.68
C ILE A 48 31.77 -0.14 -20.98
N THR A 49 32.97 0.41 -20.87
CA THR A 49 33.81 0.74 -22.01
C THR A 49 34.80 -0.41 -22.22
N ALA A 50 34.68 -1.11 -23.34
CA ALA A 50 35.63 -2.13 -23.76
C ALA A 50 36.09 -1.82 -25.19
N GLN A 51 37.40 -1.81 -25.43
CA GLN A 51 38.00 -1.58 -26.75
C GLN A 51 37.47 -0.30 -27.44
N GLY A 52 37.39 0.81 -26.70
CA GLY A 52 36.92 2.11 -27.22
C GLY A 52 35.42 2.19 -27.53
N LYS A 53 34.65 1.11 -27.32
CA LYS A 53 33.20 1.09 -27.51
C LYS A 53 32.48 1.00 -26.16
N THR A 54 31.69 2.01 -25.87
CA THR A 54 30.83 2.06 -24.68
C THR A 54 29.56 1.25 -24.94
N LYS A 55 29.33 0.17 -24.17
CA LYS A 55 28.11 -0.65 -24.24
C LYS A 55 27.41 -0.66 -22.88
N LYS A 56 26.07 -0.66 -22.88
CA LYS A 56 25.29 -0.92 -21.66
C LYS A 56 25.51 -2.38 -21.25
N LEU A 57 25.88 -2.61 -19.99
CA LEU A 57 25.91 -3.97 -19.44
C LEU A 57 24.47 -4.52 -19.46
N ARG A 58 24.29 -5.69 -20.09
CA ARG A 58 22.99 -6.35 -20.14
C ARG A 58 22.84 -7.25 -18.93
N ALA A 59 21.88 -6.94 -18.06
CA ALA A 59 21.57 -7.78 -16.91
C ALA A 59 21.05 -9.16 -17.34
N TYR A 60 21.58 -10.22 -16.73
CA TYR A 60 21.12 -11.58 -16.95
C TYR A 60 19.81 -11.82 -16.20
N LYS A 61 18.73 -12.14 -16.93
CA LYS A 61 17.43 -12.42 -16.31
C LYS A 61 17.47 -13.77 -15.58
N ILE A 62 16.98 -13.78 -14.35
CA ILE A 62 16.80 -14.99 -13.55
C ILE A 62 15.46 -14.92 -12.83
N ASP A 63 14.77 -16.06 -12.77
CA ASP A 63 13.51 -16.22 -12.06
C ASP A 63 13.79 -16.82 -10.67
N PRO A 64 13.64 -16.04 -9.57
CA PRO A 64 13.79 -16.59 -8.23
C PRO A 64 12.65 -17.56 -7.90
N PRO A 65 12.90 -18.63 -7.12
CA PRO A 65 11.81 -19.44 -6.61
C PRO A 65 10.90 -18.59 -5.71
N ARG A 66 9.63 -19.00 -5.59
CA ARG A 66 8.72 -18.37 -4.62
C ARG A 66 9.25 -18.61 -3.21
N ASP A 67 9.19 -17.58 -2.37
CA ASP A 67 9.67 -17.60 -0.99
C ASP A 67 11.13 -18.07 -0.88
N ALA A 68 12.00 -17.60 -1.79
CA ALA A 68 13.38 -18.07 -1.87
C ALA A 68 14.13 -17.85 -0.55
N PRO A 69 14.85 -18.86 -0.04
CA PRO A 69 15.64 -18.71 1.17
C PRO A 69 16.84 -17.79 0.90
N VAL A 70 17.36 -17.16 1.97
CA VAL A 70 18.57 -16.32 1.91
C VAL A 70 19.75 -17.07 1.27
N THR A 71 19.83 -18.39 1.46
CA THR A 71 20.86 -19.25 0.86
C THR A 71 20.84 -19.22 -0.66
N TRP A 72 19.66 -19.18 -1.31
CA TRP A 72 19.54 -19.11 -2.77
C TRP A 72 20.19 -17.84 -3.34
N TYR A 73 20.03 -16.71 -2.65
CA TYR A 73 20.69 -15.45 -3.02
C TYR A 73 22.21 -15.52 -2.83
N ARG A 74 22.67 -16.16 -1.75
CA ARG A 74 24.10 -16.34 -1.44
C ARG A 74 24.79 -17.38 -2.34
N THR A 75 24.05 -18.25 -3.02
CA THR A 75 24.58 -19.28 -3.92
C THR A 75 24.23 -19.00 -5.38
N THR A 76 23.02 -19.35 -5.82
CA THR A 76 22.58 -19.30 -7.23
C THR A 76 22.63 -17.88 -7.79
N ALA A 77 22.05 -16.90 -7.09
CA ALA A 77 22.06 -15.52 -7.59
C ALA A 77 23.48 -14.94 -7.62
N LEU A 78 24.28 -15.22 -6.58
CA LEU A 78 25.66 -14.75 -6.49
C LEU A 78 26.55 -15.35 -7.60
N GLU A 79 26.39 -16.63 -7.93
CA GLU A 79 27.09 -17.26 -9.05
C GLU A 79 26.79 -16.52 -10.37
N LYS A 80 25.52 -16.19 -10.62
CA LYS A 80 25.12 -15.45 -11.83
C LYS A 80 25.65 -14.02 -11.83
N ILE A 81 25.65 -13.31 -10.69
CA ILE A 81 26.27 -11.98 -10.58
C ILE A 81 27.76 -12.05 -10.91
N ARG A 82 28.49 -13.04 -10.40
CA ARG A 82 29.92 -13.20 -10.69
C ARG A 82 30.18 -13.51 -12.17
N LYS A 83 29.30 -14.29 -12.81
CA LYS A 83 29.43 -14.67 -14.22
C LYS A 83 29.06 -13.54 -15.19
N TYR A 84 28.00 -12.79 -14.91
CA TYR A 84 27.40 -11.83 -15.85
C TYR A 84 27.60 -10.36 -15.45
N GLY A 85 28.13 -10.09 -14.25
CA GLY A 85 28.31 -8.74 -13.69
C GLY A 85 27.03 -8.11 -13.15
N ALA A 86 25.88 -8.32 -13.81
CA ALA A 86 24.57 -7.85 -13.35
C ALA A 86 23.50 -8.90 -13.63
N ILE A 87 22.51 -9.00 -12.74
CA ILE A 87 21.32 -9.84 -12.90
C ILE A 87 20.05 -9.00 -12.76
N HIS A 88 18.98 -9.44 -13.43
CA HIS A 88 17.64 -8.90 -13.30
C HIS A 88 16.75 -10.00 -12.75
N LEU A 89 16.31 -9.85 -11.49
CA LEU A 89 15.39 -10.77 -10.85
C LEU A 89 13.98 -10.49 -11.36
N THR A 90 13.40 -11.36 -12.18
CA THR A 90 12.06 -11.14 -12.74
C THR A 90 11.35 -12.46 -13.04
N PRO A 91 10.04 -12.58 -12.70
CA PRO A 91 9.23 -11.62 -11.93
C PRO A 91 9.61 -11.60 -10.44
N PHE A 92 9.49 -10.43 -9.81
CA PHE A 92 9.85 -10.22 -8.40
C PHE A 92 8.61 -10.00 -7.51
N SER A 93 7.78 -11.05 -7.37
CA SER A 93 6.65 -11.09 -6.44
C SER A 93 6.81 -12.27 -5.49
N HIS A 94 6.80 -12.03 -4.17
CA HIS A 94 7.02 -13.05 -3.12
C HIS A 94 8.28 -13.90 -3.35
N ARG A 95 9.44 -13.25 -3.54
CA ARG A 95 10.71 -13.91 -3.90
C ARG A 95 11.71 -14.04 -2.75
N LEU A 96 11.40 -13.53 -1.57
CA LEU A 96 12.19 -13.72 -0.35
C LEU A 96 11.32 -14.47 0.66
N ALA A 97 11.90 -15.45 1.35
CA ALA A 97 11.24 -16.19 2.41
C ALA A 97 10.62 -15.24 3.46
N GLU A 98 9.41 -15.55 3.91
CA GLU A 98 8.69 -14.70 4.87
C GLU A 98 9.36 -14.72 6.25
N GLU A 99 9.82 -15.90 6.67
CA GLU A 99 10.56 -16.11 7.91
C GLU A 99 12.06 -16.18 7.62
N ILE A 100 12.83 -15.30 8.27
CA ILE A 100 14.28 -15.19 8.15
C ILE A 100 14.86 -15.12 9.56
N ASP A 101 15.79 -16.03 9.86
CA ASP A 101 16.42 -16.14 11.19
C ASP A 101 17.39 -14.99 11.50
N ASP A 102 17.85 -14.26 10.47
CA ASP A 102 18.78 -13.12 10.59
C ASP A 102 18.03 -11.84 11.00
N PRO A 103 18.18 -11.35 12.25
CA PRO A 103 17.42 -10.20 12.73
C PRO A 103 17.77 -8.90 12.00
N GLU A 104 19.00 -8.75 11.53
CA GLU A 104 19.41 -7.54 10.79
C GLU A 104 18.74 -7.47 9.42
N LEU A 105 18.53 -8.61 8.77
CA LEU A 105 17.73 -8.65 7.53
C LEU A 105 16.28 -8.28 7.78
N GLN A 106 15.70 -8.74 8.89
CA GLN A 106 14.33 -8.38 9.25
C GLN A 106 14.20 -6.89 9.58
N ARG A 107 15.13 -6.32 10.38
CA ARG A 107 15.20 -4.88 10.66
C ARG A 107 15.37 -4.04 9.39
N LEU A 108 16.19 -4.51 8.45
CA LEU A 108 16.34 -3.86 7.15
C LEU A 108 15.03 -3.89 6.35
N ARG A 109 14.27 -4.99 6.36
CA ARG A 109 12.93 -5.04 5.73
C ARG A 109 12.00 -4.01 6.34
N CYS A 110 11.97 -3.88 7.68
CA CYS A 110 11.17 -2.87 8.38
C CYS A 110 11.57 -1.45 7.95
N ARG A 111 12.87 -1.15 7.96
CA ARG A 111 13.41 0.16 7.57
C ARG A 111 13.06 0.50 6.12
N VAL A 112 13.25 -0.44 5.21
CA VAL A 112 12.93 -0.26 3.79
C VAL A 112 11.43 0.01 3.63
N ASN A 113 10.58 -0.84 4.22
CA ASN A 113 9.14 -0.80 4.01
C ASN A 113 8.46 0.44 4.61
N TYR A 114 8.88 0.87 5.80
CA TYR A 114 8.18 1.90 6.56
C TYR A 114 8.92 3.25 6.63
N HIS A 115 10.21 3.31 6.32
CA HIS A 115 11.01 4.54 6.42
C HIS A 115 11.64 4.97 5.10
N ALA A 116 12.28 4.05 4.37
CA ALA A 116 13.01 4.41 3.15
C ALA A 116 12.08 4.60 1.94
N LEU A 117 11.04 3.77 1.81
CA LEU A 117 10.04 3.92 0.75
C LEU A 117 9.04 5.02 1.12
N ARG A 118 9.32 6.24 0.64
CA ARG A 118 8.40 7.39 0.74
C ARG A 118 7.92 7.79 -0.64
N PHE A 119 6.63 8.09 -0.77
CA PHE A 119 6.10 8.69 -2.00
C PHE A 119 6.62 10.11 -2.19
N LYS A 120 6.61 10.59 -3.43
CA LYS A 120 6.98 11.97 -3.76
C LYS A 120 6.12 12.98 -2.99
N SER A 121 6.70 14.18 -2.79
CA SER A 121 6.07 15.28 -2.05
C SER A 121 4.69 15.67 -2.57
N ASN A 122 4.46 15.67 -3.89
CA ASN A 122 3.17 15.99 -4.49
C ASN A 122 2.08 14.95 -4.16
N ILE A 123 2.43 13.65 -4.17
CA ILE A 123 1.53 12.57 -3.76
C ILE A 123 1.18 12.74 -2.28
N MET A 124 2.21 12.92 -1.43
CA MET A 124 2.03 13.10 0.01
C MET A 124 1.18 14.33 0.35
N LYS A 125 1.39 15.46 -0.35
CA LYS A 125 0.59 16.69 -0.20
C LYS A 125 -0.87 16.44 -0.56
N THR A 126 -1.11 15.86 -1.75
CA THR A 126 -2.47 15.54 -2.21
C THR A 126 -3.21 14.61 -1.23
N SER A 127 -2.53 13.56 -0.77
CA SER A 127 -3.11 12.66 0.24
C SER A 127 -3.44 13.37 1.55
N SER A 128 -2.56 14.27 2.00
CA SER A 128 -2.78 15.03 3.24
C SER A 128 -3.94 16.00 3.11
N ASP A 129 -4.07 16.70 1.98
CA ASP A 129 -5.19 17.60 1.69
C ASP A 129 -6.53 16.84 1.71
N ILE A 130 -6.59 15.65 1.09
CA ILE A 130 -7.78 14.79 1.11
C ILE A 130 -8.13 14.37 2.54
N VAL A 131 -7.14 13.89 3.30
CA VAL A 131 -7.35 13.45 4.69
C VAL A 131 -7.81 14.61 5.57
N ASN A 132 -7.19 15.78 5.44
CA ASN A 132 -7.54 16.98 6.21
C ASN A 132 -8.96 17.43 5.91
N LYS A 133 -9.36 17.44 4.63
CA LYS A 133 -10.73 17.76 4.24
C LYS A 133 -11.73 16.77 4.84
N LEU A 134 -11.51 15.46 4.65
CA LEU A 134 -12.40 14.42 5.19
C LEU A 134 -12.53 14.53 6.72
N ARG A 135 -11.42 14.73 7.43
CA ARG A 135 -11.40 14.89 8.89
C ARG A 135 -12.05 16.18 9.38
N SER A 136 -11.96 17.27 8.61
CA SER A 136 -12.62 18.53 8.96
C SER A 136 -14.14 18.39 9.03
N GLU A 137 -14.70 17.41 8.32
CA GLU A 137 -16.12 17.09 8.39
C GLU A 137 -16.42 16.04 9.48
N GLY A 138 -15.42 15.26 9.91
CA GLY A 138 -15.47 14.33 11.04
C GLY A 138 -14.75 13.01 10.74
N HIS A 139 -14.95 12.00 11.59
CA HIS A 139 -14.34 10.69 11.37
C HIS A 139 -14.80 10.07 10.04
N PHE A 140 -13.89 9.33 9.42
CA PHE A 140 -14.14 8.62 8.18
C PHE A 140 -13.43 7.26 8.15
N MET A 141 -14.06 6.31 7.48
CA MET A 141 -13.44 5.03 7.18
C MET A 141 -12.98 4.98 5.73
N SER A 142 -12.05 4.08 5.43
CA SER A 142 -11.68 3.77 4.07
C SER A 142 -11.90 2.30 3.74
N ILE A 143 -12.33 2.04 2.50
CA ILE A 143 -12.56 0.70 1.98
C ILE A 143 -11.69 0.51 0.76
N HIS A 144 -10.89 -0.55 0.76
CA HIS A 144 -10.20 -1.01 -0.45
C HIS A 144 -11.04 -2.08 -1.13
N LEU A 145 -11.75 -1.69 -2.19
CA LEU A 145 -12.68 -2.52 -2.93
C LEU A 145 -11.99 -3.13 -4.15
N ARG A 146 -11.49 -4.37 -4.00
CA ARG A 146 -10.79 -5.10 -5.07
C ARG A 146 -11.77 -5.94 -5.89
N PHE A 147 -12.50 -5.29 -6.79
CA PHE A 147 -13.53 -5.89 -7.64
C PHE A 147 -13.31 -5.63 -9.15
N GLU A 148 -12.05 -5.64 -9.57
CA GLU A 148 -11.62 -5.41 -10.95
C GLU A 148 -11.55 -6.71 -11.76
N LEU A 149 -11.51 -6.57 -13.10
CA LEU A 149 -11.56 -7.67 -14.07
C LEU A 149 -10.51 -8.76 -13.78
N ASP A 150 -9.27 -8.35 -13.58
CA ASP A 150 -8.13 -9.24 -13.36
C ASP A 150 -8.30 -10.05 -12.07
N MET A 151 -8.77 -9.40 -11.01
CA MET A 151 -8.99 -10.05 -9.73
C MET A 151 -10.13 -11.06 -9.80
N LEU A 152 -11.25 -10.69 -10.42
CA LEU A 152 -12.41 -11.57 -10.55
C LEU A 152 -12.10 -12.79 -11.44
N ALA A 153 -11.39 -12.58 -12.54
CA ALA A 153 -10.92 -13.64 -13.43
C ALA A 153 -9.92 -14.58 -12.73
N TYR A 154 -9.01 -14.04 -11.91
CA TYR A 154 -8.12 -14.84 -11.09
C TYR A 154 -8.89 -15.67 -10.04
N ALA A 155 -9.84 -15.03 -9.35
CA ALA A 155 -10.60 -15.65 -8.27
C ALA A 155 -11.49 -16.80 -8.76
N GLY A 156 -12.03 -16.68 -9.98
CA GLY A 156 -12.93 -17.65 -10.61
C GLY A 156 -14.35 -17.62 -10.02
N CYS A 157 -14.81 -16.45 -9.58
CA CYS A 157 -16.11 -16.27 -8.95
C CYS A 157 -17.07 -15.57 -9.91
N VAL A 158 -17.57 -16.33 -10.90
CA VAL A 158 -18.23 -15.75 -12.09
C VAL A 158 -19.76 -15.80 -12.02
N ASP A 159 -20.35 -16.55 -11.09
CA ASP A 159 -21.78 -16.88 -11.10
C ASP A 159 -22.70 -15.66 -10.92
N ILE A 160 -22.22 -14.63 -10.22
CA ILE A 160 -22.95 -13.38 -9.93
C ILE A 160 -23.01 -12.42 -11.14
N PHE A 161 -22.36 -12.77 -12.25
CA PHE A 161 -22.28 -11.96 -13.46
C PHE A 161 -23.24 -12.44 -14.55
N THR A 162 -23.64 -11.51 -15.42
CA THR A 162 -24.47 -11.82 -16.60
C THR A 162 -23.74 -12.75 -17.57
N PRO A 163 -24.44 -13.48 -18.46
CA PRO A 163 -23.79 -14.39 -19.42
C PRO A 163 -22.66 -13.74 -20.23
N LYS A 164 -22.86 -12.49 -20.68
CA LYS A 164 -21.86 -11.72 -21.42
C LYS A 164 -20.65 -11.33 -20.57
N GLU A 165 -20.86 -10.90 -19.32
CA GLU A 165 -19.78 -10.58 -18.40
C GLU A 165 -18.98 -11.84 -18.01
N ARG A 166 -19.65 -12.99 -17.85
CA ARG A 166 -18.98 -14.28 -17.60
C ARG A 166 -18.07 -14.67 -18.74
N GLU A 167 -18.52 -14.52 -19.99
CA GLU A 167 -17.70 -14.79 -21.17
C GLU A 167 -16.41 -13.95 -21.16
N ILE A 168 -16.51 -12.66 -20.83
CA ILE A 168 -15.36 -11.76 -20.71
C ILE A 168 -14.40 -12.24 -19.63
N LEU A 169 -14.90 -12.58 -18.44
CA LEU A 169 -14.06 -13.06 -17.32
C LEU A 169 -13.36 -14.38 -17.65
N LEU A 170 -14.07 -15.33 -18.26
CA LEU A 170 -13.52 -16.63 -18.63
C LEU A 170 -12.47 -16.50 -19.73
N LYS A 171 -12.72 -15.66 -20.74
CA LYS A 171 -11.74 -15.36 -21.78
C LYS A 171 -10.49 -14.71 -21.21
N TYR A 172 -10.66 -13.65 -20.42
CA TYR A 172 -9.53 -12.97 -19.78
C TYR A 172 -8.71 -13.93 -18.92
N ARG A 173 -9.37 -14.85 -18.20
CA ARG A 173 -8.69 -15.87 -17.40
C ARG A 173 -7.84 -16.80 -18.26
N ALA A 174 -8.41 -17.33 -19.35
CA ALA A 174 -7.71 -18.25 -20.25
C ALA A 174 -6.47 -17.60 -20.87
N ASP A 175 -6.53 -16.30 -21.16
CA ASP A 175 -5.44 -15.55 -21.77
C ASP A 175 -4.30 -15.22 -20.78
N HIS A 176 -4.59 -15.04 -19.49
CA HIS A 176 -3.63 -14.45 -18.52
C HIS A 176 -3.23 -15.36 -17.36
N PHE A 177 -3.98 -16.42 -17.06
CA PHE A 177 -3.74 -17.28 -15.90
C PHE A 177 -3.62 -18.75 -16.28
N PRO A 178 -2.86 -19.56 -15.51
CA PRO A 178 -2.77 -20.99 -15.74
C PRO A 178 -4.15 -21.67 -15.73
N GLU A 179 -4.30 -22.64 -16.61
CA GLU A 179 -5.49 -23.48 -16.68
C GLU A 179 -5.73 -24.15 -15.33
N LYS A 180 -6.94 -23.96 -14.81
CA LYS A 180 -7.37 -24.51 -13.52
C LYS A 180 -8.88 -24.60 -13.48
N SER A 181 -9.39 -25.76 -13.10
CA SER A 181 -10.81 -25.93 -12.79
C SER A 181 -11.15 -25.16 -11.50
N LEU A 182 -12.03 -24.17 -11.61
CA LEU A 182 -12.50 -23.34 -10.50
C LEU A 182 -14.02 -23.34 -10.50
N VAL A 183 -14.62 -23.78 -9.39
CA VAL A 183 -16.07 -23.75 -9.17
C VAL A 183 -16.42 -22.58 -8.27
N SER A 184 -17.14 -21.58 -8.78
CA SER A 184 -17.44 -20.32 -8.06
C SER A 184 -17.99 -20.54 -6.64
N LYS A 185 -18.97 -21.46 -6.48
CA LYS A 185 -19.58 -21.78 -5.18
C LYS A 185 -18.56 -22.30 -4.17
N GLU A 186 -17.71 -23.24 -4.56
CA GLU A 186 -16.65 -23.78 -3.71
C GLU A 186 -15.64 -22.69 -3.33
N ARG A 187 -15.26 -21.86 -4.31
CA ARG A 187 -14.33 -20.73 -4.12
C ARG A 187 -14.87 -19.73 -3.10
N ARG A 188 -16.16 -19.42 -3.16
CA ARG A 188 -16.86 -18.54 -2.21
C ARG A 188 -16.83 -19.13 -0.80
N LEU A 189 -17.18 -20.42 -0.66
CA LEU A 189 -17.19 -21.13 0.61
C LEU A 189 -15.81 -21.23 1.29
N ILE A 190 -14.71 -21.22 0.52
CA ILE A 190 -13.35 -21.17 1.08
C ILE A 190 -12.79 -19.75 1.20
N GLY A 191 -13.63 -18.71 1.04
CA GLY A 191 -13.24 -17.31 1.19
C GLY A 191 -12.29 -16.81 0.09
N LYS A 192 -12.31 -17.38 -1.11
CA LYS A 192 -11.43 -16.95 -2.22
C LYS A 192 -12.09 -16.00 -3.22
N CYS A 193 -13.36 -15.66 -3.02
CA CYS A 193 -14.06 -14.63 -3.78
C CYS A 193 -13.93 -13.25 -3.10
N PRO A 194 -13.71 -12.17 -3.87
CA PRO A 194 -13.96 -10.81 -3.40
C PRO A 194 -15.40 -10.62 -2.95
N LEU A 195 -15.60 -9.79 -1.93
CA LEU A 195 -16.95 -9.37 -1.54
C LEU A 195 -17.51 -8.41 -2.59
N THR A 196 -18.82 -8.52 -2.85
CA THR A 196 -19.53 -7.54 -3.69
C THR A 196 -19.75 -6.24 -2.90
N PRO A 197 -19.95 -5.09 -3.56
CA PRO A 197 -20.27 -3.85 -2.85
C PRO A 197 -21.54 -3.97 -1.98
N GLU A 198 -22.56 -4.70 -2.44
CA GLU A 198 -23.76 -4.97 -1.63
C GLU A 198 -23.42 -5.75 -0.36
N GLU A 199 -22.62 -6.81 -0.45
CA GLU A 199 -22.19 -7.60 0.70
C GLU A 199 -21.40 -6.76 1.71
N VAL A 200 -20.49 -5.93 1.22
CA VAL A 200 -19.72 -5.00 2.07
C VAL A 200 -20.67 -4.07 2.81
N GLY A 201 -21.65 -3.47 2.13
CA GLY A 201 -22.59 -2.58 2.78
C GLY A 201 -23.52 -3.27 3.78
N LEU A 202 -23.95 -4.50 3.49
CA LEU A 202 -24.73 -5.32 4.43
C LEU A 202 -23.93 -5.69 5.69
N ILE A 203 -22.62 -5.98 5.53
CA ILE A 203 -21.72 -6.20 6.68
C ILE A 203 -21.63 -4.94 7.53
N LEU A 204 -21.42 -3.78 6.91
CA LEU A 204 -21.32 -2.50 7.63
C LEU A 204 -22.61 -2.18 8.40
N ARG A 205 -23.77 -2.38 7.78
CA ARG A 205 -25.08 -2.20 8.43
C ARG A 205 -25.25 -3.12 9.63
N ALA A 206 -24.91 -4.39 9.51
CA ALA A 206 -24.96 -5.35 10.62
C ALA A 206 -24.03 -4.95 11.79
N MET A 207 -22.90 -4.32 11.48
CA MET A 207 -21.95 -3.77 12.47
C MET A 207 -22.39 -2.44 13.09
N GLY A 208 -23.51 -1.84 12.64
CA GLY A 208 -24.07 -0.62 13.21
C GLY A 208 -23.70 0.67 12.48
N PHE A 209 -22.99 0.61 11.35
CA PHE A 209 -22.76 1.79 10.52
C PHE A 209 -24.03 2.14 9.75
N ASP A 210 -24.31 3.44 9.60
CA ASP A 210 -25.50 3.95 8.92
C ASP A 210 -25.17 4.88 7.74
N ASN A 211 -26.19 5.50 7.15
CA ASN A 211 -26.04 6.38 5.98
C ASN A 211 -25.30 7.70 6.28
N THR A 212 -25.00 8.00 7.55
CA THR A 212 -24.22 9.18 7.95
C THR A 212 -22.71 8.92 7.92
N THR A 213 -22.31 7.63 7.86
CA THR A 213 -20.91 7.19 7.78
C THR A 213 -20.23 7.76 6.54
N ARG A 214 -19.10 8.44 6.72
CA ARG A 214 -18.24 8.89 5.61
C ARG A 214 -17.29 7.79 5.20
N ILE A 215 -17.28 7.49 3.91
CA ILE A 215 -16.48 6.40 3.35
C ILE A 215 -15.60 6.96 2.24
N TYR A 216 -14.30 6.76 2.37
CA TYR A 216 -13.34 6.89 1.28
C TYR A 216 -13.18 5.54 0.56
N LEU A 217 -13.44 5.49 -0.74
CA LEU A 217 -13.35 4.28 -1.54
C LEU A 217 -12.08 4.28 -2.39
N ALA A 218 -11.14 3.40 -2.03
CA ALA A 218 -9.99 3.05 -2.86
C ALA A 218 -10.34 1.85 -3.75
N SER A 219 -10.46 2.07 -5.05
CA SER A 219 -10.79 1.02 -6.01
C SER A 219 -10.29 1.36 -7.40
N GLY A 220 -9.84 0.35 -8.14
CA GLY A 220 -9.67 0.47 -9.58
C GLY A 220 -11.01 0.48 -10.33
N LYS A 221 -10.94 0.24 -11.64
CA LYS A 221 -12.15 0.14 -12.48
C LYS A 221 -12.96 -1.10 -12.10
N LEU A 222 -14.08 -0.88 -11.42
CA LEU A 222 -14.98 -1.93 -10.98
C LEU A 222 -15.66 -2.65 -12.15
N PHE A 223 -15.56 -3.98 -12.19
CA PHE A 223 -16.22 -4.78 -13.23
C PHE A 223 -17.72 -4.93 -12.94
N GLY A 224 -18.55 -4.66 -13.95
CA GLY A 224 -20.01 -4.52 -13.79
C GLY A 224 -20.48 -3.13 -13.34
N GLY A 225 -19.56 -2.23 -12.96
CA GLY A 225 -19.81 -0.80 -12.74
C GLY A 225 -20.99 -0.48 -11.82
N GLU A 226 -21.85 0.44 -12.28
CA GLU A 226 -22.95 0.99 -11.49
C GLU A 226 -23.95 -0.07 -11.00
N ARG A 227 -24.10 -1.19 -11.74
CA ARG A 227 -24.99 -2.30 -11.34
C ARG A 227 -24.67 -2.81 -9.95
N PHE A 228 -23.38 -2.94 -9.62
CA PHE A 228 -22.94 -3.37 -8.30
C PHE A 228 -22.84 -2.23 -7.29
N MET A 229 -22.52 -1.02 -7.74
CA MET A 229 -22.35 0.13 -6.83
C MET A 229 -23.64 0.76 -6.35
N LYS A 230 -24.74 0.65 -7.11
CA LYS A 230 -26.00 1.33 -6.81
C LYS A 230 -26.49 1.05 -5.38
N ILE A 231 -26.61 -0.22 -5.01
CA ILE A 231 -27.14 -0.62 -3.70
C ILE A 231 -26.21 -0.16 -2.57
N PHE A 232 -24.90 -0.19 -2.79
CA PHE A 232 -23.92 0.29 -1.81
C PHE A 232 -24.02 1.81 -1.60
N LYS A 233 -24.15 2.60 -2.68
CA LYS A 233 -24.34 4.06 -2.60
C LYS A 233 -25.68 4.44 -1.96
N ASP A 234 -26.74 3.68 -2.23
CA ASP A 234 -28.04 3.87 -1.59
C ASP A 234 -27.94 3.65 -0.06
N MET A 235 -27.13 2.68 0.39
CA MET A 235 -26.87 2.45 1.82
C MET A 235 -25.93 3.50 2.43
N PHE A 236 -24.93 3.98 1.70
CA PHE A 236 -23.88 4.88 2.17
C PHE A 236 -23.66 6.03 1.17
N PRO A 237 -24.49 7.08 1.23
CA PRO A 237 -24.47 8.16 0.24
C PRO A 237 -23.25 9.09 0.36
N ARG A 238 -22.57 9.12 1.52
CA ARG A 238 -21.36 9.93 1.76
C ARG A 238 -20.10 9.15 1.33
N LEU A 239 -20.01 8.92 0.03
CA LEU A 239 -18.95 8.14 -0.60
C LEU A 239 -18.04 9.03 -1.43
N GLU A 240 -16.76 9.05 -1.10
CA GLU A 240 -15.75 9.88 -1.76
C GLU A 240 -14.54 9.05 -2.21
N ASN A 241 -13.74 9.59 -3.13
CA ASN A 241 -12.46 9.00 -3.56
C ASN A 241 -11.49 10.12 -3.99
N HIS A 242 -10.24 9.79 -4.33
CA HIS A 242 -9.24 10.81 -4.69
C HIS A 242 -9.69 11.75 -5.82
N SER A 243 -10.47 11.26 -6.79
CA SER A 243 -10.94 12.05 -7.94
C SER A 243 -12.05 13.05 -7.58
N MET A 244 -12.79 12.81 -6.49
CA MET A 244 -13.87 13.69 -6.02
C MET A 244 -13.37 14.72 -5.02
N VAL A 245 -12.30 14.38 -4.28
CA VAL A 245 -11.82 15.18 -3.15
C VAL A 245 -10.61 16.04 -3.49
N GLY A 246 -9.75 15.58 -4.39
CA GLY A 246 -8.51 16.27 -4.75
C GLY A 246 -8.76 17.68 -5.32
N SER A 247 -7.87 18.62 -4.99
CA SER A 247 -7.94 20.07 -5.28
C SER A 247 -7.76 20.45 -6.76
N GLY A 248 -8.20 19.61 -7.71
CA GLY A 248 -8.27 19.97 -9.14
C GLY A 248 -7.03 19.62 -9.97
N LYS A 249 -5.97 19.04 -9.38
CA LYS A 249 -4.83 18.52 -10.15
C LYS A 249 -5.04 17.06 -10.56
N LEU A 250 -6.00 16.86 -11.46
CA LEU A 250 -6.40 15.55 -11.97
C LEU A 250 -5.22 14.73 -12.56
N GLU A 251 -4.16 15.39 -13.05
CA GLU A 251 -2.96 14.73 -13.55
C GLU A 251 -2.10 14.09 -12.45
N GLU A 252 -2.08 14.67 -11.23
CA GLU A 252 -1.29 14.15 -10.09
C GLU A 252 -1.94 12.92 -9.44
N THR A 253 -3.20 12.60 -9.79
CA THR A 253 -3.96 11.46 -9.25
C THR A 253 -4.26 10.39 -10.29
N ARG A 254 -3.61 10.41 -11.46
CA ARG A 254 -3.79 9.37 -12.48
C ARG A 254 -2.91 8.16 -12.22
N GLY A 255 -3.41 6.99 -12.64
CA GLY A 255 -2.61 5.78 -12.71
C GLY A 255 -2.01 5.39 -11.36
N LEU A 256 -0.72 5.03 -11.35
CA LEU A 256 -0.03 4.61 -10.13
C LEU A 256 0.07 5.72 -9.06
N ALA A 257 0.07 7.00 -9.46
CA ALA A 257 0.06 8.10 -8.51
C ALA A 257 -1.28 8.17 -7.75
N GLY A 258 -2.40 7.94 -8.44
CA GLY A 258 -3.72 7.81 -7.81
C GLY A 258 -3.78 6.67 -6.80
N SER A 259 -3.25 5.50 -7.14
CA SER A 259 -3.14 4.36 -6.22
C SER A 259 -2.24 4.67 -5.01
N ALA A 260 -1.16 5.43 -5.19
CA ALA A 260 -0.32 5.88 -4.09
C ALA A 260 -1.07 6.88 -3.17
N VAL A 261 -1.88 7.76 -3.74
CA VAL A 261 -2.77 8.65 -2.97
C VAL A 261 -3.78 7.82 -2.17
N ASP A 262 -4.46 6.86 -2.81
CA ASP A 262 -5.40 5.95 -2.16
C ASP A 262 -4.75 5.20 -1.00
N TYR A 263 -3.52 4.72 -1.18
CA TYR A 263 -2.76 4.02 -0.15
C TYR A 263 -2.56 4.90 1.08
N MET A 264 -2.13 6.15 0.90
CA MET A 264 -1.88 7.08 2.00
C MET A 264 -3.17 7.53 2.69
N VAL A 265 -4.25 7.79 1.95
CA VAL A 265 -5.55 8.12 2.55
C VAL A 265 -6.07 6.95 3.38
N CYS A 266 -5.93 5.71 2.87
CA CYS A 266 -6.33 4.53 3.63
C CYS A 266 -5.40 4.19 4.80
N LEU A 267 -4.13 4.61 4.78
CA LEU A 267 -3.23 4.47 5.92
C LEU A 267 -3.66 5.38 7.07
N LEU A 268 -4.16 6.57 6.73
CA LEU A 268 -4.49 7.61 7.69
C LEU A 268 -5.96 7.63 8.11
N SER A 269 -6.85 6.87 7.46
CA SER A 269 -8.25 6.74 7.88
C SER A 269 -8.40 6.17 9.30
N ASP A 270 -9.51 6.49 9.96
CA ASP A 270 -9.79 6.02 11.31
C ASP A 270 -10.00 4.49 11.33
N ILE A 271 -10.70 3.97 10.32
CA ILE A 271 -10.97 2.55 10.12
C ILE A 271 -10.62 2.18 8.68
N PHE A 272 -9.88 1.09 8.49
CA PHE A 272 -9.63 0.51 7.16
C PHE A 272 -10.31 -0.85 7.01
N ILE A 273 -10.90 -1.09 5.85
CA ILE A 273 -11.58 -2.35 5.51
C ILE A 273 -11.12 -2.86 4.14
N PRO A 274 -10.37 -3.96 4.06
CA PRO A 274 -10.10 -4.63 2.79
C PRO A 274 -11.26 -5.56 2.41
N THR A 275 -11.76 -5.47 1.17
CA THR A 275 -12.80 -6.40 0.68
C THR A 275 -12.22 -7.70 0.13
N TYR A 276 -10.91 -7.72 -0.09
CA TYR A 276 -10.16 -8.88 -0.55
C TYR A 276 -8.69 -8.78 -0.12
N ASP A 277 -8.28 -9.65 0.78
CA ASP A 277 -6.94 -9.78 1.36
C ASP A 277 -6.19 -11.03 0.83
N GLY A 278 -6.66 -11.63 -0.27
CA GLY A 278 -5.96 -12.74 -0.93
C GLY A 278 -4.64 -12.28 -1.59
N PRO A 279 -4.45 -12.41 -2.91
CA PRO A 279 -3.29 -11.85 -3.62
C PRO A 279 -3.25 -10.31 -3.72
N SER A 280 -3.99 -9.55 -2.90
CA SER A 280 -3.96 -8.08 -2.98
C SER A 280 -2.74 -7.52 -2.24
N ASN A 281 -1.71 -7.14 -3.00
CA ASN A 281 -0.54 -6.46 -2.43
C ASN A 281 -0.90 -5.13 -1.77
N PHE A 282 -1.89 -4.39 -2.30
CA PHE A 282 -2.35 -3.13 -1.71
C PHE A 282 -2.87 -3.36 -0.29
N ALA A 283 -3.85 -4.24 -0.12
CA ALA A 283 -4.44 -4.53 1.19
C ALA A 283 -3.40 -5.08 2.16
N ASN A 284 -2.59 -6.06 1.73
CA ASN A 284 -1.60 -6.69 2.58
C ASN A 284 -0.56 -5.70 3.11
N ASN A 285 0.10 -4.93 2.23
CA ASN A 285 1.09 -3.93 2.66
C ASN A 285 0.46 -2.85 3.54
N LEU A 286 -0.76 -2.41 3.21
CA LEU A 286 -1.44 -1.37 3.97
C LEU A 286 -1.80 -1.83 5.37
N MET A 287 -2.26 -3.08 5.54
CA MET A 287 -2.52 -3.66 6.87
C MET A 287 -1.25 -3.71 7.71
N GLY A 288 -0.12 -4.16 7.15
CA GLY A 288 1.15 -4.16 7.86
C GLY A 288 1.65 -2.76 8.19
N HIS A 289 1.42 -1.78 7.31
CA HIS A 289 1.77 -0.38 7.58
C HIS A 289 0.88 0.25 8.66
N ARG A 290 -0.42 -0.05 8.67
CA ARG A 290 -1.33 0.35 9.75
C ARG A 290 -0.97 -0.30 11.09
N LEU A 291 -0.55 -1.56 11.07
CA LEU A 291 0.00 -2.26 12.23
C LEU A 291 1.25 -1.53 12.75
N TYR A 292 2.20 -1.21 11.86
CA TYR A 292 3.43 -0.49 12.19
C TYR A 292 3.17 0.94 12.73
N ASN A 293 2.18 1.63 12.17
CA ASN A 293 1.82 3.00 12.55
C ASN A 293 0.89 3.03 13.78
N GLY A 294 1.24 2.30 14.84
CA GLY A 294 0.51 2.32 16.12
C GLY A 294 -0.77 1.48 16.13
N PHE A 295 -0.76 0.31 15.49
CA PHE A 295 -1.86 -0.66 15.55
C PHE A 295 -3.21 -0.07 15.12
N ARG A 296 -3.22 0.73 14.05
CA ARG A 296 -4.44 1.41 13.59
C ARG A 296 -5.56 0.42 13.25
N THR A 297 -6.78 0.79 13.61
CA THR A 297 -7.97 -0.05 13.45
C THR A 297 -8.13 -0.54 12.02
N THR A 298 -8.11 -1.86 11.85
CA THR A 298 -8.39 -2.54 10.59
C THR A 298 -9.46 -3.59 10.85
N ILE A 299 -10.54 -3.56 10.09
CA ILE A 299 -11.62 -4.56 10.17
C ILE A 299 -11.51 -5.45 8.93
N THR A 300 -11.07 -6.70 9.12
CA THR A 300 -10.93 -7.66 8.02
C THR A 300 -12.10 -8.65 8.05
N PRO A 301 -13.06 -8.57 7.11
CA PRO A 301 -14.18 -9.51 7.09
C PRO A 301 -13.70 -10.95 6.88
N ASN A 302 -14.14 -11.88 7.73
CA ASN A 302 -13.89 -13.31 7.54
C ASN A 302 -14.77 -13.85 6.41
N ARG A 303 -14.32 -13.67 5.17
CA ARG A 303 -15.07 -14.03 3.95
C ARG A 303 -15.49 -15.50 3.92
N LYS A 304 -14.68 -16.40 4.49
CA LYS A 304 -15.00 -17.83 4.62
C LYS A 304 -16.17 -18.06 5.58
N ALA A 305 -16.16 -17.44 6.76
CA ALA A 305 -17.21 -17.59 7.76
C ALA A 305 -18.51 -16.86 7.37
N ILE A 306 -18.39 -15.78 6.60
CA ILE A 306 -19.53 -14.96 6.15
C ILE A 306 -20.23 -15.58 4.92
N ALA A 307 -19.52 -16.31 4.06
CA ALA A 307 -20.08 -16.87 2.82
C ALA A 307 -21.36 -17.70 3.02
N PRO A 308 -21.47 -18.65 3.98
CA PRO A 308 -22.70 -19.40 4.21
C PRO A 308 -23.88 -18.51 4.60
N ILE A 309 -23.64 -17.42 5.34
CA ILE A 309 -24.69 -16.50 5.79
C ILE A 309 -25.33 -15.79 4.59
N PHE A 310 -24.51 -15.34 3.63
CA PHE A 310 -25.02 -14.72 2.40
C PHE A 310 -25.71 -15.73 1.48
N MET A 311 -25.19 -16.95 1.38
CA MET A 311 -25.84 -18.00 0.59
C MET A 311 -27.22 -18.37 1.15
N ASP A 312 -27.34 -18.47 2.48
CA ASP A 312 -28.64 -18.67 3.13
C ASP A 312 -29.62 -17.54 2.78
N ARG A 313 -29.16 -16.29 2.80
CA ARG A 313 -29.97 -15.12 2.42
C ARG A 313 -30.42 -15.18 0.96
N GLU A 314 -29.52 -15.53 0.04
CA GLU A 314 -29.82 -15.69 -1.39
C GLU A 314 -30.88 -16.79 -1.63
N GLU A 315 -30.90 -17.83 -0.80
CA GLU A 315 -31.89 -18.91 -0.82
C GLU A 315 -33.19 -18.58 -0.04
N GLY A 316 -33.35 -17.33 0.44
CA GLY A 316 -34.53 -16.88 1.19
C GLY A 316 -34.51 -17.20 2.69
N ARG A 317 -33.44 -17.80 3.21
CA ARG A 317 -33.23 -18.13 4.63
C ARG A 317 -32.52 -17.00 5.37
N ALA A 318 -33.16 -15.82 5.41
CA ALA A 318 -32.58 -14.58 5.96
C ALA A 318 -32.79 -14.36 7.47
N SER A 319 -33.47 -15.27 8.17
CA SER A 319 -33.74 -15.13 9.61
C SER A 319 -32.45 -14.99 10.41
N GLY A 320 -32.37 -13.95 11.25
CA GLY A 320 -31.19 -13.67 12.08
C GLY A 320 -29.93 -13.25 11.30
N PHE A 321 -30.06 -12.81 10.04
CA PHE A 321 -28.92 -12.45 9.19
C PHE A 321 -27.96 -11.46 9.86
N GLU A 322 -28.46 -10.33 10.36
CA GLU A 322 -27.62 -9.28 10.95
C GLU A 322 -26.86 -9.79 12.17
N GLU A 323 -27.53 -10.54 13.06
CA GLU A 323 -26.91 -11.09 14.26
C GLU A 323 -25.81 -12.11 13.92
N ARG A 324 -26.05 -12.98 12.93
CA ARG A 324 -25.03 -13.94 12.46
C ARG A 324 -23.82 -13.24 11.85
N VAL A 325 -24.03 -12.20 11.04
CA VAL A 325 -22.92 -11.41 10.47
C VAL A 325 -22.15 -10.72 11.59
N ARG A 326 -22.85 -10.08 12.52
CA ARG A 326 -22.27 -9.37 13.66
C ARG A 326 -21.42 -10.31 14.53
N GLN A 327 -21.90 -11.51 14.83
CA GLN A 327 -21.14 -12.53 15.57
C GLN A 327 -19.83 -12.93 14.88
N VAL A 328 -19.85 -13.07 13.55
CA VAL A 328 -18.62 -13.36 12.79
C VAL A 328 -17.66 -12.17 12.85
N MET A 329 -18.16 -10.94 12.73
CA MET A 329 -17.34 -9.73 12.75
C MET A 329 -16.74 -9.42 14.12
N PHE A 330 -17.45 -9.67 15.23
CA PHE A 330 -16.92 -9.44 16.58
C PHE A 330 -15.72 -10.32 16.94
N ASN A 331 -15.62 -11.50 16.33
CA ASN A 331 -14.50 -12.41 16.54
C ASN A 331 -13.27 -12.09 15.67
N THR A 332 -13.27 -10.95 14.97
CA THR A 332 -12.14 -10.50 14.14
C THR A 332 -11.16 -9.63 14.94
N HIS A 333 -9.88 -9.68 14.55
CA HIS A 333 -8.86 -8.82 15.17
C HIS A 333 -8.92 -7.43 14.55
N PHE A 334 -8.98 -6.39 15.38
CA PHE A 334 -9.11 -4.99 14.95
C PHE A 334 -7.75 -4.33 14.65
N GLY A 335 -6.83 -5.03 13.99
CA GLY A 335 -5.47 -4.54 13.70
C GLY A 335 -4.44 -4.71 14.82
N ALA A 336 -4.76 -5.48 15.87
CA ALA A 336 -3.81 -5.86 16.90
C ALA A 336 -2.74 -6.83 16.35
N PRO A 337 -1.50 -6.80 16.85
CA PRO A 337 -0.47 -7.77 16.46
C PRO A 337 -0.87 -9.18 16.89
N HIS A 338 -0.60 -10.16 16.03
CA HIS A 338 -0.85 -11.57 16.29
C HIS A 338 0.31 -12.43 15.81
N LYS A 339 0.40 -13.67 16.29
CA LYS A 339 1.41 -14.61 15.80
C LYS A 339 1.07 -15.01 14.37
N ARG A 340 2.03 -14.81 13.44
CA ARG A 340 1.86 -15.24 12.05
C ARG A 340 1.63 -16.75 11.96
N ASN A 341 0.59 -17.14 11.24
CA ASN A 341 0.31 -18.53 10.88
C ASN A 341 0.72 -18.76 9.43
N HIS A 342 1.77 -19.55 9.21
CA HIS A 342 2.27 -19.81 7.85
C HIS A 342 1.15 -20.40 6.96
N PRO A 343 0.94 -19.89 5.72
CA PRO A 343 1.70 -18.85 5.03
C PRO A 343 1.06 -17.46 5.15
N GLU A 344 1.38 -16.71 6.21
CA GLU A 344 1.06 -15.28 6.32
C GLU A 344 2.30 -14.45 5.96
N SER A 345 2.12 -13.36 5.20
CA SER A 345 3.23 -12.52 4.78
C SER A 345 3.69 -11.59 5.90
N PHE A 346 5.00 -11.40 5.99
CA PHE A 346 5.61 -10.36 6.83
C PHE A 346 5.05 -8.97 6.54
N TYR A 347 4.73 -8.68 5.26
CA TYR A 347 4.21 -7.36 4.87
C TYR A 347 2.76 -7.15 5.30
N THR A 348 2.02 -8.22 5.58
CA THR A 348 0.69 -8.14 6.21
C THR A 348 0.80 -7.98 7.72
N ASN A 349 1.74 -8.69 8.34
CA ASN A 349 1.95 -8.66 9.77
C ASN A 349 3.45 -8.74 10.09
N SER A 350 4.06 -7.60 10.36
CA SER A 350 5.50 -7.49 10.61
C SER A 350 5.90 -7.68 12.09
N TRP A 351 4.99 -8.21 12.91
CA TRP A 351 5.25 -8.54 14.30
C TRP A 351 5.85 -9.95 14.46
N PRO A 352 6.88 -10.13 15.32
CA PRO A 352 7.45 -9.13 16.22
C PRO A 352 8.62 -8.31 15.64
N GLU A 353 9.07 -8.58 14.43
CA GLU A 353 10.37 -8.12 13.91
C GLU A 353 10.52 -6.60 13.80
N CYS A 354 9.44 -5.88 13.49
CA CYS A 354 9.48 -4.42 13.33
C CYS A 354 9.14 -3.67 14.62
N PHE A 355 8.96 -4.37 15.74
CA PHE A 355 8.56 -3.79 17.00
C PHE A 355 9.59 -4.10 18.07
N CYS A 356 9.81 -3.14 18.94
CA CYS A 356 10.52 -3.43 20.17
C CYS A 356 9.68 -4.39 21.03
N GLN A 357 10.36 -5.17 21.86
CA GLN A 357 9.78 -6.15 22.75
C GLN A 357 9.88 -5.66 24.19
N THR A 358 8.76 -5.67 24.91
CA THR A 358 8.73 -5.28 26.33
C THR A 358 9.51 -6.25 27.21
N LYS A 359 9.58 -7.54 26.81
CA LYS A 359 10.39 -8.59 27.44
C LYS A 359 11.29 -9.27 26.41
N ALA A 360 12.27 -8.53 25.92
CA ALA A 360 13.22 -9.03 24.94
C ALA A 360 14.22 -10.02 25.56
N ARG A 361 14.59 -11.08 24.83
CA ARG A 361 15.75 -11.91 25.18
C ARG A 361 17.08 -11.19 24.88
N ASN A 362 17.08 -10.31 23.90
CA ASN A 362 18.21 -9.49 23.49
C ASN A 362 17.93 -8.03 23.85
N HIS A 363 18.86 -7.38 24.55
CA HIS A 363 18.73 -5.98 24.94
C HIS A 363 18.54 -5.03 23.75
N ALA A 364 19.08 -5.38 22.57
CA ALA A 364 18.91 -4.59 21.36
C ALA A 364 17.47 -4.57 20.82
N ASP A 365 16.61 -5.48 21.26
CA ASP A 365 15.20 -5.53 20.87
C ASP A 365 14.28 -4.92 21.92
N GLN A 366 14.81 -4.42 23.06
CA GLN A 366 14.00 -3.92 24.16
C GLN A 366 13.37 -2.56 23.84
N CYS A 367 12.12 -2.37 24.24
CA CYS A 367 11.45 -1.07 24.06
C CYS A 367 12.15 0.05 24.84
N PRO A 368 12.28 1.26 24.24
CA PRO A 368 12.70 2.44 24.97
C PRO A 368 11.77 2.67 26.18
N PRO A 369 12.29 3.11 27.34
CA PRO A 369 11.48 3.27 28.55
C PRO A 369 10.30 4.23 28.40
N ASP A 370 10.38 5.28 27.57
CA ASP A 370 9.40 6.38 27.51
C ASP A 370 9.29 7.04 26.12
N SER A 371 8.55 6.46 25.16
CA SER A 371 8.43 7.09 23.83
C SER A 371 7.13 6.78 23.09
N LEU A 372 5.96 6.87 23.75
CA LEU A 372 4.69 6.59 23.08
C LEU A 372 4.05 7.80 22.39
N ASN A 373 4.46 9.04 22.69
CA ASN A 373 3.79 10.24 22.16
C ASN A 373 4.61 11.12 21.20
N ASP A 374 5.94 11.12 21.25
CA ASP A 374 6.75 12.16 20.57
C ASP A 374 7.05 11.90 19.07
N VAL A 375 6.88 10.66 18.58
CA VAL A 375 7.38 10.28 17.24
C VAL A 375 6.37 10.52 16.11
N LEU A 376 5.06 10.52 16.41
CA LEU A 376 4.02 10.73 15.38
C LEU A 376 3.84 12.20 15.00
N VAL A 377 4.24 13.12 15.88
CA VAL A 377 4.11 14.55 15.70
C VAL A 377 5.30 15.13 14.91
N SER A 378 6.52 14.64 15.15
CA SER A 378 7.73 15.10 14.46
C SER A 378 7.75 14.82 12.96
N GLN A 379 7.25 13.66 12.50
CA GLN A 379 7.25 13.33 11.06
C GLN A 379 6.34 14.22 10.20
N PHE A 380 5.40 14.95 10.81
CA PHE A 380 4.55 15.93 10.13
C PHE A 380 4.95 17.39 10.44
N GLN A 381 5.55 17.66 11.61
CA GLN A 381 6.01 19.01 11.98
C GLN A 381 7.36 19.41 11.36
N ASP A 382 8.28 18.47 11.11
CA ASP A 382 9.61 18.79 10.52
C ASP A 382 9.52 19.42 9.10
N LYS A 383 8.32 19.46 8.50
CA LYS A 383 8.04 20.14 7.22
C LYS A 383 7.39 21.52 7.34
N GLU A 384 6.78 21.86 8.48
CA GLU A 384 6.30 23.23 8.71
C GLU A 384 7.47 24.16 9.06
N ASP A 385 8.44 23.69 9.85
CA ASP A 385 9.55 24.54 10.29
C ASP A 385 10.57 24.87 9.18
N THR A 386 10.67 24.03 8.13
CA THR A 386 11.55 24.30 6.99
C THR A 386 10.97 25.29 5.96
N GLU A 387 9.66 25.55 5.97
CA GLU A 387 9.04 26.60 5.13
C GLU A 387 9.01 27.98 5.83
N VAL A 388 9.03 28.01 7.18
CA VAL A 388 9.05 29.26 7.96
C VAL A 388 10.46 29.89 8.00
N GLU A 389 11.54 29.10 8.00
CA GLU A 389 12.90 29.65 7.91
C GLU A 389 13.25 30.21 6.52
N ALA A 390 12.62 29.70 5.45
CA ALA A 390 12.85 30.18 4.09
C ALA A 390 12.09 31.48 3.76
N THR A 391 11.02 31.80 4.50
CA THR A 391 10.21 33.01 4.30
C THR A 391 10.69 34.21 5.11
N ASN A 392 11.49 34.02 6.16
CA ASN A 392 12.07 35.10 6.96
C ASN A 392 13.41 35.65 6.45
N GLN A 393 13.95 35.14 5.33
CA GLN A 393 15.22 35.60 4.75
C GLN A 393 15.09 36.41 3.45
N THR A 394 13.87 36.74 2.99
CA THR A 394 13.68 37.47 1.71
C THR A 394 13.03 38.85 1.81
N ASP A 395 12.70 39.36 2.99
CA ASP A 395 12.22 40.74 3.16
C ASP A 395 13.21 41.59 3.98
N SER A 396 14.29 42.03 3.35
CA SER A 396 15.00 43.26 3.75
C SER A 396 16.00 43.70 2.68
N THR A 397 15.52 44.11 1.50
CA THR A 397 16.30 45.01 0.61
C THR A 397 15.39 45.65 -0.44
N SER A 398 14.92 46.88 -0.19
CA SER A 398 15.03 48.01 -1.13
C SER A 398 14.22 49.22 -0.65
N GLN A 399 14.68 50.39 -1.12
CA GLN A 399 14.20 51.76 -0.87
C GLN A 399 14.90 52.37 0.37
N THR A 400 15.83 53.33 0.24
CA THR A 400 15.78 54.51 -0.63
C THR A 400 17.20 55.09 -0.86
N GLU A 401 17.59 55.30 -2.12
CA GLU A 401 18.58 56.32 -2.52
C GLU A 401 17.81 57.56 -2.97
N GLU A 402 18.00 58.72 -2.34
CA GLU A 402 18.80 59.81 -2.91
C GLU A 402 18.75 61.09 -2.05
N LEU A 403 19.97 61.53 -1.73
CA LEU A 403 20.51 62.89 -1.76
C LEU A 403 20.13 63.95 -0.71
N ALA A 404 21.18 64.24 0.09
CA ALA A 404 21.68 65.56 0.49
C ALA A 404 20.76 66.41 1.40
N ASP A 405 21.22 67.06 2.46
CA ASP A 405 22.52 67.63 2.76
C ASP A 405 22.55 68.00 4.27
N GLY A 406 23.75 68.17 4.83
CA GLY A 406 23.96 69.19 5.86
C GLY A 406 23.67 68.87 7.34
N THR A 407 24.75 68.53 8.03
CA THR A 407 25.21 69.15 9.30
C THR A 407 24.49 68.90 10.64
N GLY A 408 25.33 68.61 11.65
CA GLY A 408 25.09 68.85 13.09
C GLY A 408 25.10 67.57 13.92
N LEU A 409 26.24 67.19 14.50
CA LEU A 409 26.56 67.38 15.94
C LEU A 409 25.43 66.91 16.88
N ALA A 410 25.63 66.16 17.95
CA ALA A 410 26.76 65.51 18.61
C ALA A 410 26.14 64.84 19.85
N THR A 411 26.76 63.76 20.35
CA THR A 411 26.82 63.35 21.79
C THR A 411 25.47 63.16 22.53
N VAL A 412 25.18 62.00 23.13
CA VAL A 412 26.00 61.06 23.92
C VAL A 412 25.47 59.65 23.70
#